data_AF-R5EZT8-F1
#
_entry.id   AF-R5EZT8-F1
#
_cell.length_a   1.000
_cell.length_b   1.000
_cell.length_c   1.000
_cell.angle_alpha   90.00
_cell.angle_beta   90.00
_cell.angle_gamma   90.00
#
_symmetry.space_group_name_H-M   'P 1'
#
loop_
_entity.id
_entity.type
_entity.pdbx_description
1 polymer ?
#
loop_
_entity_poly.entity_id
_entity_poly.type
_entity_poly.pdbx_seq_one_letter_code
_entity_poly.pdbx_strand_id
1 'polypeptide(L)'
;MRTREIVNEINSLLNQSTYLYAQYAQENRISYVEMMVLYALLNTDAPLTQIELGAYYVISKQSINSAVKKIQIRRFHPYCSR
;
A
#
# COMPACT_ATOMS: atom_id res chain seq x y z
N MET A 1 -14.91 -20.46 -21.53
CA MET A 1 -14.78 -20.99 -20.16
C MET A 1 -13.43 -20.63 -19.53
N ARG A 2 -12.29 -20.97 -20.15
CA ARG A 2 -10.93 -20.70 -19.62
C ARG A 2 -10.63 -19.27 -19.14
N THR A 3 -11.08 -18.23 -19.84
CA THR A 3 -10.86 -16.84 -19.43
C THR A 3 -11.49 -16.51 -18.08
N ARG A 4 -12.69 -17.03 -17.79
CA ARG A 4 -13.40 -16.78 -16.53
C ARG A 4 -12.69 -17.46 -15.35
N GLU A 5 -12.18 -18.67 -15.57
CA GLU A 5 -11.42 -19.41 -14.56
C GLU A 5 -10.12 -18.67 -14.20
N ILE A 6 -9.39 -18.20 -15.21
CA ILE A 6 -8.16 -17.40 -15.00
C ILE A 6 -8.47 -16.10 -14.24
N VAL A 7 -9.54 -15.39 -14.60
CA VAL A 7 -9.94 -14.16 -13.90
C VAL A 7 -10.29 -14.45 -12.44
N ASN A 8 -10.99 -15.56 -12.16
CA ASN A 8 -11.31 -15.96 -10.78
C ASN A 8 -10.05 -16.31 -9.98
N GLU A 9 -9.08 -16.96 -10.60
CA GLU A 9 -7.80 -17.29 -9.97
C GLU A 9 -7.01 -16.02 -9.63
N ILE A 10 -6.92 -15.07 -10.57
CA ILE A 10 -6.30 -13.75 -10.34
C ILE A 10 -6.99 -13.05 -9.16
N ASN A 11 -8.32 -13.01 -9.13
CA ASN A 11 -9.07 -12.39 -8.03
C ASN A 11 -8.81 -13.09 -6.69
N SER A 12 -8.71 -14.42 -6.68
CA SER A 12 -8.41 -15.18 -5.47
C SER A 12 -7.03 -14.82 -4.92
N LEU A 13 -6.01 -14.77 -5.78
CA LEU A 13 -4.64 -14.41 -5.41
C LEU A 13 -4.55 -12.95 -4.93
N LEU A 14 -5.24 -12.02 -5.59
CA LEU A 14 -5.30 -10.62 -5.17
C LEU A 14 -5.97 -10.46 -3.80
N ASN A 15 -7.05 -11.22 -3.52
CA ASN A 15 -7.71 -11.20 -2.23
C ASN A 15 -6.81 -11.74 -1.11
N GLN A 16 -6.08 -12.83 -1.37
CA GLN A 16 -5.12 -13.38 -0.41
C GLN A 16 -3.98 -12.39 -0.12
N SER A 17 -3.41 -11.77 -1.16
CA SER A 17 -2.37 -10.75 -1.00
C SER A 17 -2.88 -9.54 -0.20
N THR A 18 -4.08 -9.03 -0.53
CA THR A 18 -4.73 -7.93 0.19
C THR A 18 -4.97 -8.27 1.66
N TYR A 19 -5.37 -9.50 1.95
CA TYR A 19 -5.57 -9.98 3.32
C TYR A 19 -4.27 -9.92 4.14
N LEU A 20 -3.14 -10.35 3.58
CA LEU A 20 -1.85 -10.31 4.27
C LEU A 20 -1.43 -8.86 4.59
N TYR A 21 -1.61 -7.92 3.65
CA TYR A 21 -1.35 -6.50 3.93
C TYR A 21 -2.26 -5.94 5.01
N ALA A 22 -3.54 -6.33 5.02
CA ALA A 22 -4.48 -5.92 6.05
C ALA A 22 -4.13 -6.49 7.43
N GLN A 23 -3.70 -7.75 7.51
CA GLN A 23 -3.22 -8.37 8.75
C GLN A 23 -1.99 -7.63 9.29
N TYR A 24 -0.98 -7.39 8.45
CA TYR A 24 0.21 -6.63 8.85
C TYR A 24 -0.17 -5.23 9.36
N ALA A 25 -1.09 -4.56 8.67
CA ALA A 25 -1.56 -3.24 9.08
C ALA A 25 -2.21 -3.28 10.46
N GLN A 26 -3.05 -4.28 10.72
CA GLN A 26 -3.70 -4.50 12.01
C GLN A 26 -2.68 -4.78 13.14
N GLU A 27 -1.74 -5.70 12.91
CA GLU A 27 -0.69 -6.05 13.89
C GLU A 27 0.17 -4.85 14.27
N ASN A 28 0.47 -3.99 13.31
CA ASN A 28 1.26 -2.77 13.49
C ASN A 28 0.41 -1.54 13.83
N ARG A 29 -0.90 -1.70 14.02
CA ARG A 29 -1.86 -0.62 14.35
C ARG A 29 -1.79 0.57 13.38
N ILE A 30 -1.54 0.29 12.11
CA ILE A 30 -1.59 1.25 11.00
C ILE A 30 -2.81 0.97 10.14
N SER A 31 -3.26 1.95 9.36
CA SER A 31 -4.28 1.73 8.35
C SER A 31 -3.71 0.98 7.15
N TYR A 32 -4.60 0.36 6.37
CA TYR A 32 -4.23 -0.25 5.08
C TYR A 32 -3.53 0.74 4.15
N VAL A 33 -3.98 1.99 4.10
CA VAL A 33 -3.35 3.03 3.26
C VAL A 33 -1.93 3.35 3.72
N GLU A 34 -1.70 3.43 5.03
CA GLU A 34 -0.34 3.58 5.59
C GLU A 34 0.54 2.38 5.22
N MET A 35 -0.01 1.17 5.25
CA MET A 35 0.72 -0.03 4.79
C MET A 35 1.08 0.04 3.30
N MET A 36 0.16 0.45 2.43
CA MET A 36 0.44 0.59 1.00
C MET A 36 1.53 1.64 0.72
N VAL A 37 1.55 2.75 1.46
CA VAL A 37 2.60 3.77 1.36
C VAL A 37 3.96 3.20 1.79
N LEU A 38 4.02 2.47 2.91
CA LEU A 38 5.26 1.83 3.37
C LEU A 38 5.76 0.77 2.39
N TYR A 39 4.85 -0.05 1.84
CA TYR A 39 5.18 -1.03 0.82
C TYR A 39 5.80 -0.38 -0.41
N ALA A 40 5.25 0.73 -0.89
CA ALA A 40 5.77 1.46 -2.04
C ALA A 40 7.19 1.99 -1.80
N LEU A 41 7.44 2.57 -0.62
CA LEU A 41 8.75 3.08 -0.22
C LEU A 41 9.81 1.97 -0.10
N LEU A 42 9.39 0.75 0.25
CA LEU A 42 10.28 -0.41 0.37
C LEU A 42 10.63 -1.05 -0.97
N ASN A 43 9.74 -0.98 -1.95
CA ASN A 43 9.85 -1.74 -3.20
C ASN A 43 10.17 -0.86 -4.42
N THR A 44 10.45 0.43 -4.20
CA THR A 44 10.77 1.37 -5.27
C THR A 44 12.09 2.06 -4.97
N ASP A 45 13.04 1.97 -5.90
CA ASP A 45 14.35 2.64 -5.78
C ASP A 45 14.30 4.13 -6.20
N ALA A 46 13.22 4.55 -6.87
CA ALA A 46 13.00 5.91 -7.31
C ALA A 46 12.15 6.71 -6.30
N PRO A 47 12.39 8.03 -6.12
CA PRO A 47 11.50 8.89 -5.37
C PRO A 47 10.09 8.86 -5.94
N LEU A 48 9.09 8.63 -5.08
CA LEU A 48 7.68 8.65 -5.45
C LEU A 48 6.98 9.88 -4.89
N THR A 49 6.25 10.60 -5.74
CA THR A 49 5.36 11.66 -5.30
C THR A 49 4.07 11.09 -4.73
N GLN A 50 3.41 11.84 -3.84
CA GLN A 50 2.10 11.46 -3.30
C GLN A 50 1.01 11.33 -4.38
N ILE A 51 1.16 12.03 -5.52
CA ILE A 51 0.22 11.93 -6.65
C ILE A 51 0.40 10.59 -7.36
N GLU A 52 1.64 10.19 -7.63
CA GLU A 52 1.95 8.91 -8.25
C GLU A 52 1.48 7.75 -7.38
N LEU A 53 1.72 7.80 -6.07
CA LEU A 53 1.20 6.81 -5.12
C LEU A 53 -0.33 6.67 -5.18
N GLY A 54 -1.05 7.79 -5.28
CA GLY A 54 -2.50 7.78 -5.42
C GLY A 54 -2.95 7.11 -6.73
N ALA A 55 -2.25 7.36 -7.83
CA ALA A 55 -2.54 6.74 -9.13
C ALA A 55 -2.23 5.24 -9.14
N TYR A 56 -1.07 4.82 -8.62
CA TYR A 56 -0.64 3.41 -8.60
C TYR A 56 -1.60 2.51 -7.84
N TYR A 57 -2.08 2.96 -6.68
CA TYR A 57 -2.96 2.16 -5.83
C TYR A 57 -4.43 2.48 -5.98
N VAL A 58 -4.79 3.42 -6.85
CA VAL A 58 -6.17 3.90 -7.02
C VAL A 58 -6.74 4.40 -5.68
N ILE A 59 -5.94 5.17 -4.95
CA ILE A 59 -6.28 5.74 -3.64
C ILE A 59 -6.35 7.26 -3.76
N SER A 60 -7.35 7.86 -3.09
CA SER A 60 -7.51 9.32 -3.12
C SER A 60 -6.26 10.05 -2.59
N LYS A 61 -5.96 11.20 -3.18
CA LYS A 61 -4.87 12.07 -2.74
C LYS A 61 -5.02 12.45 -1.25
N GLN A 62 -6.24 12.69 -0.77
CA GLN A 62 -6.47 13.02 0.64
C GLN A 62 -6.04 11.88 1.56
N SER A 63 -6.36 10.64 1.21
CA SER A 63 -5.99 9.45 1.99
C SER A 63 -4.47 9.25 2.01
N ILE A 64 -3.79 9.39 0.87
CA ILE A 64 -2.32 9.29 0.79
C ILE A 64 -1.65 10.38 1.62
N ASN A 65 -2.07 11.64 1.49
CA ASN A 65 -1.49 12.75 2.27
C ASN A 65 -1.63 12.52 3.78
N SER A 66 -2.80 12.04 4.22
CA SER A 66 -3.06 11.75 5.64
C SER A 66 -2.19 10.60 6.14
N ALA A 67 -2.00 9.55 5.33
CA ALA A 67 -1.14 8.42 5.65
C ALA A 67 0.35 8.83 5.77
N VAL A 68 0.88 9.56 4.79
CA VAL A 68 2.28 10.05 4.82
C VAL A 68 2.54 10.89 6.07
N LYS A 69 1.63 11.82 6.41
CA LYS A 69 1.76 12.64 7.61
C LYS A 69 1.82 11.81 8.90
N LYS A 70 0.98 10.76 9.00
CA LYS A 70 0.98 9.87 10.17
C LYS A 70 2.25 9.02 10.25
N ILE A 71 2.74 8.50 9.12
CA ILE A 71 3.99 7.72 9.05
C ILE A 71 5.18 8.55 9.52
N GLN A 72 5.29 9.80 9.06
CA GLN A 72 6.34 10.74 9.47
C GLN A 72 6.35 10.96 10.98
N ILE A 73 5.17 11.13 11.60
CA ILE A 73 5.04 11.32 13.06
C ILE A 73 5.45 10.06 13.83
N ARG A 74 5.13 8.87 13.31
CA ARG A 74 5.35 7.58 13.99
C ARG A 74 6.82 7.13 14.02
N ARG A 75 7.77 7.93 13.53
CA ARG A 75 9.20 7.56 13.42
C ARG A 75 9.42 6.19 12.74
N PHE A 76 8.69 5.90 11.66
CA PHE A 76 9.15 4.90 10.66
C PHE A 76 10.36 5.42 9.86
N HIS A 77 11.25 6.16 10.55
CA HIS A 77 12.34 6.96 10.04
C HIS A 77 13.37 6.19 9.18
N PRO A 78 13.58 4.87 9.32
CA PRO A 78 14.44 4.14 8.40
C PRO A 78 13.94 4.14 6.94
N TYR A 79 12.62 4.31 6.72
CA TYR A 79 11.99 4.15 5.40
C TYR A 79 11.66 5.48 4.71
N CYS A 80 11.83 6.62 5.38
CA CYS A 80 11.47 7.95 4.87
C CYS A 80 12.69 8.87 4.66
N SER A 81 13.91 8.35 4.72
CA SER A 81 15.17 9.12 4.63
C SER A 81 16.08 8.62 3.51
N ARG A 82 15.53 8.52 2.30
CA ARG A 82 16.30 8.43 1.06
C ARG A 82 15.85 9.53 0.11
#